data_AF-A0A1F8EZR3-F1
#
_entry.id   AF-A0A1F8EZR3-F1
#
_cell.length_a   1.000
_cell.length_b   1.000
_cell.length_c   1.000
_cell.angle_alpha   90.00
_cell.angle_beta   90.00
_cell.angle_gamma   90.00
#
_symmetry.space_group_name_H-M   'P 1'
#
loop_
_entity.id
_entity.type
_entity.pdbx_description
1 polymer ?
#
loop_
_entity_poly.entity_id
_entity_poly.type
_entity_poly.pdbx_seq_one_letter_code
_entity_poly.pdbx_strand_id
1 'polypeptide(L)' 'MKYMILLHKSKYGYNVHVPVLPGCHSQGDTKKEALINIKDAISTYLEMEKEELRNSEIQEVEVAIP' A
#
# COMPACT_ATOMS: atom_id res chain seq x y z
N MET A 1 4.33 11.58 -0.65
CA MET A 1 2.99 11.28 -1.20
C MET A 1 2.06 10.84 -0.07
N LYS A 2 0.74 10.92 -0.24
CA LYS A 2 -0.25 10.42 0.73
C LYS A 2 -1.01 9.26 0.09
N TYR A 3 -1.21 8.20 0.86
CA TYR A 3 -1.98 7.03 0.43
C TYR A 3 -3.18 6.85 1.36
N MET A 4 -4.33 6.51 0.79
CA MET A 4 -5.47 6.06 1.57
C MET A 4 -5.21 4.64 2.05
N ILE A 5 -5.45 4.40 3.32
CA ILE A 5 -5.31 3.08 3.95
C ILE A 5 -6.64 2.65 4.53
N LEU A 6 -6.92 1.36 4.43
CA LEU A 6 -7.99 0.71 5.17
C LEU A 6 -7.39 0.08 6.42
N LEU A 7 -7.81 0.57 7.59
CA LEU A 7 -7.35 0.10 8.89
C LEU A 7 -8.49 -0.65 9.58
N HIS A 8 -8.24 -1.89 9.99
CA HIS A 8 -9.22 -2.75 10.64
C HIS A 8 -8.67 -3.27 11.97
N LYS A 9 -9.39 -3.00 13.07
CA LYS A 9 -9.08 -3.57 14.39
C LYS A 9 -9.72 -4.94 14.54
N SER A 10 -8.93 -5.93 14.92
CA SER A 10 -9.36 -7.30 15.21
C SER A 10 -9.01 -7.70 16.65
N LYS A 11 -9.31 -8.96 17.03
CA LYS A 11 -8.88 -9.54 18.30
C LYS A 11 -7.36 -9.83 18.37
N TYR A 12 -6.67 -9.78 17.24
CA TYR A 12 -5.23 -10.05 17.11
C TYR A 12 -4.40 -8.77 16.85
N GLY A 13 -4.97 -7.58 17.07
CA GLY A 13 -4.32 -6.30 16.76
C GLY A 13 -4.99 -5.58 15.59
N TYR A 14 -4.21 -4.86 14.80
CA TYR A 14 -4.65 -4.04 13.68
C TYR A 14 -4.10 -4.57 12.35
N ASN A 15 -5.00 -4.85 11.41
CA ASN A 15 -4.67 -5.13 10.03
C ASN A 15 -4.80 -3.85 9.21
N VAL A 16 -3.92 -3.65 8.24
CA VAL A 16 -3.92 -2.46 7.40
C VAL A 16 -3.51 -2.80 5.97
N HIS A 17 -4.14 -2.16 4.99
CA HIS A 17 -3.75 -2.30 3.58
C HIS A 17 -4.04 -1.05 2.77
N VAL A 18 -3.40 -0.97 1.60
CA VAL A 18 -3.53 0.15 0.66
C VAL A 18 -4.35 -0.30 -0.55
N PRO A 19 -5.60 0.14 -0.72
CA PRO A 19 -6.45 -0.40 -1.79
C PRO A 19 -5.90 -0.17 -3.20
N VAL A 20 -5.17 0.92 -3.39
CA VAL A 20 -4.58 1.31 -4.68
C VAL A 20 -3.24 0.63 -4.97
N LEU A 21 -2.66 -0.12 -4.03
CA LEU A 21 -1.41 -0.88 -4.21
C LEU A 21 -1.70 -2.36 -3.94
N PRO A 22 -2.04 -3.16 -4.97
CA PRO A 22 -2.40 -4.56 -4.82
C PRO A 22 -1.35 -5.35 -4.05
N GLY A 23 -1.76 -6.09 -3.01
CA GLY A 23 -0.84 -6.88 -2.19
C GLY A 23 -0.06 -6.09 -1.13
N CYS A 24 -0.20 -4.76 -1.05
CA CYS A 24 0.42 -3.97 0.01
C CYS A 24 -0.40 -4.04 1.32
N HIS A 25 -0.08 -5.04 2.14
CA HIS A 25 -0.69 -5.31 3.45
C HIS A 25 0.35 -5.26 4.57
N SER A 26 -0.10 -4.92 5.77
CA SER A 26 0.69 -5.02 6.98
C SER A 26 -0.20 -5.20 8.22
N GLN A 27 0.41 -5.39 9.38
CA GLN A 27 -0.28 -5.54 10.66
C GLN A 27 0.55 -5.00 11.82
N GLY A 28 -0.07 -4.83 12.99
CA GLY A 28 0.62 -4.53 14.25
C GLY A 28 -0.31 -4.69 15.45
N ASP A 29 0.23 -4.95 16.63
CA ASP A 29 -0.55 -5.13 17.87
C ASP A 29 -1.27 -3.84 18.27
N THR A 30 -0.66 -2.70 17.95
CA THR A 30 -1.25 -1.37 18.17
C THR A 30 -1.53 -0.63 16.87
N LYS A 31 -2.46 0.33 16.92
CA LYS A 31 -2.73 1.23 15.79
C LYS A 31 -1.46 1.96 15.34
N LYS A 32 -0.61 2.40 16.28
CA LYS A 32 0.64 3.11 15.97
C LYS A 32 1.60 2.21 15.21
N GLU A 33 1.75 0.98 15.67
CA GLU A 33 2.63 -0.02 15.04
C GLU A 33 2.15 -0.36 13.63
N ALA A 34 0.87 -0.70 13.44
CA ALA A 34 0.32 -0.97 12.10
C ALA A 34 0.55 0.22 11.14
N LEU A 35 0.43 1.45 11.63
CA LEU A 35 0.72 2.66 10.83
C LEU A 35 2.20 2.88 10.53
N ILE A 36 3.12 2.35 11.34
CA ILE A 36 4.55 2.35 11.03
C ILE A 36 4.81 1.27 9.99
N ASN A 37 4.37 0.04 10.24
CA ASN A 37 4.65 -1.10 9.38
C ASN A 37 4.07 -0.95 7.97
N ILE A 38 2.91 -0.31 7.81
CA ILE A 38 2.35 -0.04 6.47
C ILE A 38 3.17 1.01 5.68
N LYS A 39 3.84 1.95 6.35
CA LYS A 39 4.70 2.92 5.65
C LYS A 39 5.93 2.23 5.08
N ASP A 40 6.49 1.28 5.82
CA ASP A 40 7.62 0.47 5.36
C ASP A 40 7.18 -0.40 4.18
N ALA A 41 6.03 -1.08 4.29
CA ALA A 41 5.46 -1.88 3.20
C ALA A 41 5.19 -1.05 1.93
N ILE A 42 4.67 0.18 2.05
CA ILE A 42 4.49 1.09 0.91
C ILE A 42 5.84 1.45 0.29
N SER A 43 6.84 1.74 1.11
CA SER A 43 8.17 2.14 0.62
C SER A 43 8.81 1.00 -0.17
N THR A 44 8.78 -0.22 0.37
CA THR A 44 9.27 -1.42 -0.32
C THR A 44 8.50 -1.69 -1.62
N TYR A 45 7.17 -1.56 -1.61
CA TYR A 45 6.35 -1.73 -2.81
C TYR A 45 6.79 -0.78 -3.93
N LEU A 46 6.94 0.51 -3.62
CA LEU A 46 7.31 1.53 -4.61
C LEU A 46 8.75 1.36 -5.12
N GLU A 47 9.67 0.87 -4.29
CA GLU A 47 11.01 0.51 -4.73
C GLU A 47 10.99 -0.63 -5.74
N MET A 48 10.18 -1.67 -5.48
CA MET A 48 10.01 -2.79 -6.41
C MET A 48 9.39 -2.34 -7.74
N GLU A 49 8.31 -1.56 -7.69
CA GLU A 49 7.68 -0.98 -8.89
C GLU A 49 8.67 -0.14 -9.70
N LYS A 50 9.51 0.66 -9.04
CA LYS A 50 10.52 1.48 -9.72
C LYS A 50 11.51 0.62 -10.51
N GLU A 51 11.88 -0.55 -9.99
CA GLU A 51 12.74 -1.49 -10.72
C GLU A 51 11.99 -2.12 -11.92
N GLU A 52 10.73 -2.52 -11.74
CA GLU A 52 9.88 -3.07 -12.80
C GLU A 52 9.69 -2.06 -13.96
N LEU A 53 9.56 -0.78 -13.63
CA LEU A 53 9.34 0.30 -14.59
C LEU A 53 10.61 0.76 -15.32
N ARG A 54 11.80 0.39 -14.85
CA ARG A 54 13.09 0.99 -15.27
C ARG A 54 13.37 0.91 -16.78
N ASN A 55 12.79 -0.05 -17.49
CA ASN A 55 12.94 -0.21 -18.94
C ASN A 55 11.60 -0.44 -19.66
N SER A 56 10.52 0.00 -19.05
CA SER A 56 9.17 -0.23 -19.55
C SER A 56 8.68 0.99 -20.34
N GLU A 57 7.91 0.75 -21.40
CA GLU A 57 7.14 1.82 -22.05
C GLU A 57 5.91 2.13 -21.19
N ILE A 58 5.83 3.35 -20.66
CA ILE A 58 4.78 3.77 -19.74
C ILE A 58 3.77 4.63 -20.51
N GLN A 59 2.49 4.27 -20.42
CA GLN A 59 1.37 4.97 -21.06
C GLN A 59 0.29 5.26 -20.01
N GLU A 60 -0.28 6.46 -20.04
CA GLU A 60 -1.45 6.81 -19.20
C GLU A 60 -2.74 6.50 -19.95
N VAL A 61 -3.74 5.96 -19.24
CA VAL A 61 -5.05 5.63 -19.80
C VAL A 61 -6.13 6.23 -18.91
N GLU A 62 -6.99 7.06 -19.50
CA GLU A 62 -8.15 7.64 -18.84
C GLU A 62 -9.34 6.66 -18.87
N VAL A 63 -10.01 6.47 -17.73
CA VAL A 63 -11.15 5.55 -17.58
C VAL A 63 -12.29 6.26 -16.87
N ALA A 64 -13.49 6.21 -17.47
CA ALA A 64 -14.73 6.66 -16.83
C ALA A 64 -15.41 5.47 -16.15
N ILE A 65 -15.75 5.66 -14.86
CA ILE A 65 -16.57 4.69 -14.13
C ILE A 65 -18.04 5.12 -14.29
N PRO A 66 -18.96 4.21 -14.66
CA PRO A 66 -20.38 4.50 -14.75
C PRO A 66 -21.03 4.83 -13.40
#